data_AF-A0A7J4AAC1-F1
#
_entry.id   AF-A0A7J4AAC1-F1
#
_cell.length_a   1.000
_cell.length_b   1.000
_cell.length_c   1.000
_cell.angle_alpha   90.00
_cell.angle_beta   90.00
_cell.angle_gamma   90.00
#
_symmetry.space_group_name_H-M   'P 1'
#
loop_
_entity.id
_entity.type
_entity.pdbx_description
1 polymer ?
#
loop_
_entity_poly.entity_id
_entity_poly.type
_entity_poly.pdbx_seq_one_letter_code
_entity_poly.pdbx_strand_id
1 'polypeptide(L)'
;MDKEIIKISNFLYENKAEIVAVCYDGSEIAFRDKNLLEAYIMGKGIDVIDCDICALNVLSASIKKLDVDFGISVLENEIFIMNRYGEIIKINGKDEFKLKTWKEIGEKESRDANLIYMKELFKILSLKNINKHLILNLNFSPLFKVAPYIFRKVFSKVTTLNATNIITINYDPVTLTKSMIKAYNADIGIIFDKYGFSLKIFKRDKEVTPEEIWDKINKSLKENVLKGVQFECISFDKKLNSIKYTRFSYTNDAILTSLLYLIHE
;
A
#
# COMPACT_ATOMS: atom_id res chain seq x y z
N MET A 1 -15.35 9.09 13.98
CA MET A 1 -14.36 8.00 13.93
C MET A 1 -14.34 7.18 15.20
N ASP A 2 -14.43 7.81 16.38
CA ASP A 2 -14.26 7.17 17.69
C ASP A 2 -15.11 5.91 17.93
N LYS A 3 -16.39 5.90 17.52
CA LYS A 3 -17.25 4.71 17.61
C LYS A 3 -16.69 3.53 16.80
N GLU A 4 -16.17 3.78 15.61
CA GLU A 4 -15.60 2.73 14.76
C GLU A 4 -14.29 2.22 15.37
N ILE A 5 -13.45 3.09 15.93
CA ILE A 5 -12.23 2.70 16.66
C ILE A 5 -12.54 1.76 17.83
N ILE A 6 -13.56 2.11 18.63
CA ILE A 6 -13.99 1.27 19.76
C ILE A 6 -14.50 -0.09 19.28
N LYS A 7 -15.32 -0.11 18.23
CA LYS A 7 -15.84 -1.32 17.61
C LYS A 7 -14.72 -2.23 17.11
N ILE A 8 -13.69 -1.65 16.48
CA ILE A 8 -12.52 -2.38 16.01
C ILE A 8 -11.74 -3.00 17.17
N SER A 9 -11.45 -2.22 18.23
CA SER A 9 -10.76 -2.73 19.42
C SER A 9 -11.53 -3.90 20.08
N ASN A 10 -12.87 -3.81 20.16
CA ASN A 10 -13.70 -4.90 20.67
C ASN A 10 -13.66 -6.14 19.77
N PHE A 11 -13.75 -5.96 18.46
CA PHE A 11 -13.62 -7.06 17.50
C PHE A 11 -12.30 -7.81 17.69
N LEU A 12 -11.17 -7.11 17.82
CA LEU A 12 -9.86 -7.74 18.03
C LEU A 12 -9.81 -8.54 19.33
N TYR A 13 -10.34 -7.97 20.41
CA TYR A 13 -10.41 -8.62 21.72
C TYR A 13 -11.27 -9.89 21.70
N GLU A 14 -12.45 -9.83 21.10
CA GLU A 14 -13.36 -10.98 20.97
C GLU A 14 -12.75 -12.10 20.12
N ASN A 15 -11.93 -11.75 19.15
CA ASN A 15 -11.17 -12.69 18.32
C ASN A 15 -9.85 -13.13 18.96
N LYS A 16 -9.59 -12.75 20.22
CA LYS A 16 -8.38 -13.13 20.97
C LYS A 16 -7.08 -12.77 20.23
N ALA A 17 -7.07 -11.60 19.58
CA ALA A 17 -5.83 -11.07 19.01
C ALA A 17 -4.80 -10.84 20.13
N GLU A 18 -3.57 -11.25 19.90
CA GLU A 18 -2.43 -11.02 20.79
C GLU A 18 -1.57 -9.86 20.26
N ILE A 19 -1.35 -9.80 18.94
CA ILE A 19 -0.50 -8.78 18.32
C ILE A 19 -1.17 -8.21 17.06
N VAL A 20 -1.20 -6.88 16.93
CA VAL A 20 -1.84 -6.17 15.82
C VAL A 20 -0.87 -5.16 15.20
N ALA A 21 -0.71 -5.20 13.88
CA ALA A 21 0.02 -4.17 13.15
C ALA A 21 -0.90 -3.00 12.78
N VAL A 22 -0.48 -1.76 13.03
CA VAL A 22 -1.25 -0.56 12.69
C VAL A 22 -0.42 0.39 11.84
N CYS A 23 -0.98 0.90 10.74
CA CYS A 23 -0.36 1.94 9.92
C CYS A 23 -1.39 2.99 9.51
N TYR A 24 -0.94 4.15 9.02
CA TYR A 24 -1.81 5.22 8.56
C TYR A 24 -1.38 5.81 7.22
N ASP A 25 -2.27 6.55 6.56
CA ASP A 25 -2.00 7.10 5.22
C ASP A 25 -1.03 8.28 5.22
N GLY A 26 -0.74 8.91 6.37
CA GLY A 26 0.11 10.10 6.47
C GLY A 26 -0.66 11.42 6.63
N SER A 27 -1.99 11.40 6.60
CA SER A 27 -2.81 12.57 6.93
C SER A 27 -2.83 12.84 8.45
N GLU A 28 -3.00 14.11 8.84
CA GLU A 28 -3.05 14.50 10.25
C GLU A 28 -4.23 13.86 11.00
N ILE A 29 -5.39 13.75 10.34
CA ILE A 29 -6.59 13.11 10.90
C ILE A 29 -6.32 11.63 11.12
N ALA A 30 -5.76 10.92 10.13
CA ALA A 30 -5.42 9.52 10.28
C ALA A 30 -4.36 9.29 11.35
N PHE A 31 -3.37 10.19 11.49
CA PHE A 31 -2.39 10.10 12.58
C PHE A 31 -3.04 10.18 13.96
N ARG A 32 -3.96 11.12 14.17
CA ARG A 32 -4.73 11.23 15.42
C ARG A 32 -5.53 9.96 15.68
N ASP A 33 -6.30 9.52 14.68
CA ASP A 33 -7.23 8.40 14.80
C ASP A 33 -6.48 7.06 14.99
N LYS A 34 -5.31 6.92 14.37
CA LYS A 34 -4.36 5.81 14.59
C LYS A 34 -3.86 5.78 16.02
N ASN A 35 -3.38 6.89 16.57
CA ASN A 35 -2.89 6.91 17.96
C ASN A 35 -4.00 6.62 18.98
N LEU A 36 -5.22 7.10 18.71
CA LEU A 36 -6.38 6.77 19.54
C LEU A 36 -6.69 5.28 19.47
N LEU A 37 -6.69 4.69 18.27
CA LEU A 37 -6.91 3.26 18.08
C LEU A 37 -5.87 2.40 18.81
N GLU A 38 -4.58 2.73 18.68
CA GLU A 38 -3.50 2.02 19.39
C GLU A 38 -3.72 2.04 20.91
N ALA A 39 -4.09 3.19 21.46
CA ALA A 39 -4.39 3.31 22.89
C ALA A 39 -5.55 2.39 23.33
N TYR A 40 -6.61 2.29 22.52
CA TYR A 40 -7.72 1.36 22.80
C TYR A 40 -7.29 -0.11 22.68
N ILE A 41 -6.47 -0.46 21.70
CA ILE A 41 -5.95 -1.83 21.51
C ILE A 41 -5.05 -2.24 22.69
N MET A 42 -4.06 -1.42 23.04
CA MET A 42 -3.19 -1.67 24.19
C MET A 42 -3.98 -1.72 25.50
N GLY A 43 -5.01 -0.89 25.64
CA GLY A 43 -5.93 -0.91 26.78
C GLY A 43 -6.75 -2.20 26.92
N LYS A 44 -6.79 -3.05 25.89
CA LYS A 44 -7.34 -4.42 25.94
C LYS A 44 -6.31 -5.49 26.31
N GLY A 45 -5.04 -5.12 26.46
CA GLY A 45 -3.93 -6.05 26.67
C GLY A 45 -3.43 -6.70 25.38
N ILE A 46 -3.60 -6.02 24.24
CA ILE A 46 -3.18 -6.50 22.92
C ILE A 46 -1.96 -5.68 22.49
N ASP A 47 -0.90 -6.34 22.05
CA ASP A 47 0.33 -5.70 21.62
C ASP A 47 0.16 -5.02 20.25
N VAL A 48 0.87 -3.92 20.05
CA VAL A 48 0.81 -3.10 18.85
C VAL A 48 2.17 -3.04 18.16
N ILE A 49 2.18 -3.36 16.86
CA ILE A 49 3.28 -3.06 15.95
C ILE A 49 2.95 -1.81 15.16
N ASP A 50 3.62 -0.71 15.49
CA ASP A 50 3.50 0.58 14.79
C ASP A 50 4.30 0.56 13.48
N CYS A 51 3.58 0.55 12.36
CA CYS A 51 4.14 0.53 11.02
C CYS A 51 4.31 1.93 10.41
N ASP A 52 4.03 3.00 11.17
CA ASP A 52 4.05 4.40 10.72
C ASP A 52 3.22 4.61 9.42
N ILE A 53 3.68 5.48 8.51
CA ILE A 53 3.01 5.77 7.24
C ILE A 53 3.20 4.59 6.28
N CYS A 54 2.10 4.00 5.84
CA CYS A 54 2.14 2.92 4.87
C CYS A 54 0.85 2.85 4.03
N ALA A 55 0.96 2.36 2.80
CA ALA A 55 -0.21 2.13 1.96
C ALA A 55 -0.89 0.81 2.32
N LEU A 56 -2.17 0.69 1.98
CA LEU A 56 -2.98 -0.47 2.30
C LEU A 56 -2.41 -1.76 1.67
N ASN A 57 -1.94 -1.70 0.42
CA ASN A 57 -1.28 -2.82 -0.23
C ASN A 57 0.07 -3.20 0.41
N VAL A 58 0.81 -2.22 0.94
CA VAL A 58 2.09 -2.43 1.62
C VAL A 58 1.88 -3.21 2.93
N LEU A 59 0.88 -2.84 3.72
CA LEU A 59 0.52 -3.58 4.94
C LEU A 59 0.08 -5.00 4.60
N SER A 60 -0.81 -5.15 3.61
CA SER A 60 -1.32 -6.46 3.14
C SER A 60 -0.20 -7.44 2.82
N ALA A 61 0.81 -6.99 2.08
CA ALA A 61 1.97 -7.79 1.71
C ALA A 61 2.95 -8.07 2.85
N SER A 62 2.91 -7.27 3.93
CA SER A 62 3.85 -7.34 5.04
C SER A 62 3.34 -8.12 6.25
N ILE A 63 2.02 -8.26 6.42
CA ILE A 63 1.39 -8.87 7.61
C ILE A 63 1.99 -10.22 7.99
N LYS A 64 2.15 -11.14 7.03
CA LYS A 64 2.68 -12.48 7.31
C LYS A 64 4.14 -12.45 7.82
N LYS A 65 4.90 -11.41 7.45
CA LYS A 65 6.29 -11.23 7.92
C LYS A 65 6.40 -10.44 9.20
N LEU A 66 5.39 -9.61 9.50
CA LEU A 66 5.26 -8.94 10.78
C LEU A 66 4.86 -9.91 11.91
N ASP A 67 4.30 -11.07 11.55
CA ASP A 67 3.85 -12.13 12.47
C ASP A 67 2.78 -11.62 13.45
N VAL A 68 1.74 -11.02 12.87
CA VAL A 68 0.61 -10.43 13.60
C VAL A 68 -0.69 -11.16 13.27
N ASP A 69 -1.66 -11.08 14.18
CA ASP A 69 -2.98 -11.67 14.01
C ASP A 69 -3.83 -10.85 13.02
N PHE A 70 -3.68 -9.53 13.09
CA PHE A 70 -4.41 -8.58 12.26
C PHE A 70 -3.54 -7.40 11.84
N GLY A 71 -3.84 -6.84 10.67
CA GLY A 71 -3.33 -5.54 10.25
C GLY A 71 -4.45 -4.51 10.19
N ILE A 72 -4.18 -3.28 10.58
CA ILE A 72 -5.13 -2.16 10.51
C ILE A 72 -4.50 -0.99 9.77
N SER A 73 -5.20 -0.49 8.76
CA SER A 73 -4.81 0.71 8.03
C SER A 73 -5.83 1.81 8.27
N VAL A 74 -5.37 2.92 8.83
CA VAL A 74 -6.16 4.10 9.14
C VAL A 74 -5.94 5.16 8.06
N LEU A 75 -7.01 5.58 7.40
CA LEU A 75 -7.01 6.66 6.44
C LEU A 75 -7.89 7.80 6.96
N GLU A 76 -7.78 8.98 6.34
CA GLU A 76 -8.43 10.21 6.79
C GLU A 76 -9.91 10.05 7.18
N ASN A 77 -10.65 9.13 6.53
CA ASN A 77 -12.08 8.89 6.79
C ASN A 77 -12.48 7.41 6.79
N GLU A 78 -11.51 6.50 6.77
CA GLU A 78 -11.78 5.06 6.59
C GLU A 78 -10.79 4.25 7.42
N ILE A 79 -11.22 3.11 7.96
CA ILE A 79 -10.34 2.14 8.62
C ILE A 79 -10.56 0.78 7.99
N PHE A 80 -9.47 0.14 7.58
CA PHE A 80 -9.50 -1.22 7.03
C PHE A 80 -8.84 -2.18 7.99
N ILE A 81 -9.47 -3.33 8.22
CA ILE A 81 -8.86 -4.46 8.92
C ILE A 81 -8.49 -5.54 7.93
N MET A 82 -7.34 -6.15 8.15
CA MET A 82 -6.85 -7.33 7.45
C MET A 82 -6.65 -8.49 8.42
N ASN A 83 -6.97 -9.70 7.97
CA ASN A 83 -6.60 -10.92 8.70
C ASN A 83 -5.08 -11.19 8.61
N ARG A 84 -4.61 -12.22 9.32
CA ARG A 84 -3.20 -12.69 9.31
C ARG A 84 -2.62 -13.06 7.94
N TYR A 85 -3.45 -13.14 6.90
CA TYR A 85 -3.01 -13.41 5.53
C TYR A 85 -2.87 -12.11 4.73
N GLY A 86 -3.41 -10.98 5.20
CA GLY A 86 -3.41 -9.70 4.51
C GLY A 86 -4.69 -9.44 3.73
N GLU A 87 -5.74 -10.23 3.92
CA GLU A 87 -7.04 -10.04 3.27
C GLU A 87 -7.90 -9.04 4.05
N ILE A 88 -8.49 -8.07 3.34
CA ILE A 88 -9.42 -7.10 3.94
C ILE A 88 -10.70 -7.82 4.37
N ILE A 89 -11.10 -7.61 5.63
CA ILE A 89 -12.33 -8.17 6.21
C ILE A 89 -13.33 -7.06 6.55
N LYS A 90 -14.63 -7.37 6.43
CA LYS A 90 -15.73 -6.47 6.81
C LYS A 90 -16.18 -6.76 8.25
N ILE A 91 -16.43 -5.71 9.04
CA ILE A 91 -16.88 -5.85 10.43
C ILE A 91 -18.34 -5.41 10.56
N ASN A 92 -19.20 -6.31 11.04
CA ASN A 92 -20.57 -6.01 11.49
C ASN A 92 -20.65 -6.22 13.01
N GLY A 93 -21.18 -5.28 13.82
CA GLY A 93 -21.45 -5.55 15.26
C GLY A 93 -21.42 -4.37 16.23
N LYS A 94 -22.00 -4.57 17.43
CA LYS A 94 -22.63 -3.65 18.43
C LYS A 94 -21.70 -2.75 19.29
N ASP A 95 -22.33 -1.72 19.90
CA ASP A 95 -21.78 -0.83 20.94
C ASP A 95 -21.95 -1.40 22.37
N GLU A 96 -20.87 -1.36 23.19
CA GLU A 96 -20.80 -0.97 24.62
C GLU A 96 -19.39 -1.28 25.18
N PHE A 97 -18.90 -0.50 26.16
CA PHE A 97 -17.50 -0.58 26.65
C PHE A 97 -17.38 -0.63 28.18
N LYS A 98 -16.51 -1.54 28.66
CA LYS A 98 -15.77 -1.43 29.93
C LYS A 98 -14.29 -1.70 29.64
N LEU A 99 -13.41 -0.75 29.97
CA LEU A 99 -11.96 -0.97 29.99
C LEU A 99 -11.65 -2.09 31.01
N LYS A 100 -10.73 -2.99 30.68
CA LYS A 100 -10.12 -3.84 31.72
C LYS A 100 -9.40 -2.94 32.71
N THR A 101 -9.35 -3.35 33.97
CA THR A 101 -8.51 -2.72 34.98
C THR A 101 -7.05 -2.74 34.52
N TRP A 102 -6.34 -1.63 34.71
CA TRP A 102 -5.01 -1.25 34.20
C TRP A 102 -3.81 -2.22 34.43
N LYS A 103 -4.03 -3.49 34.80
CA LYS A 103 -2.96 -4.42 35.21
C LYS A 103 -2.26 -5.14 34.04
N GLU A 104 -2.83 -5.14 32.84
CA GLU A 104 -2.29 -5.82 31.65
C GLU A 104 -2.47 -4.93 30.41
N ILE A 105 -1.61 -3.94 30.24
CA ILE A 105 -1.57 -3.09 29.04
C ILE A 105 -0.64 -3.75 28.02
N GLY A 106 -1.07 -3.82 26.76
CA GLY A 106 -0.24 -4.34 25.67
C GLY A 106 0.98 -3.46 25.40
N GLU A 107 2.04 -4.06 24.90
CA GLU A 107 3.27 -3.37 24.54
C GLU A 107 3.18 -2.74 23.15
N LYS A 108 4.05 -1.76 22.89
CA LYS A 108 4.19 -1.12 21.58
C LYS A 108 5.62 -1.20 21.09
N GLU A 109 5.79 -1.77 19.91
CA GLU A 109 7.06 -1.72 19.16
C GLU A 109 6.85 -1.04 17.80
N SER A 110 7.94 -0.63 17.15
CA SER A 110 7.90 -0.06 15.81
C SER A 110 8.65 -0.94 14.81
N ARG A 111 8.02 -1.22 13.67
CA ARG A 111 8.62 -2.02 12.58
C ARG A 111 8.30 -1.39 11.22
N ASP A 112 9.27 -1.37 10.33
CA ASP A 112 9.13 -0.74 9.01
C ASP A 112 8.50 -1.69 7.98
N ALA A 113 7.18 -1.58 7.80
CA ALA A 113 6.44 -2.33 6.78
C ALA A 113 6.88 -1.99 5.35
N ASN A 114 7.33 -0.76 5.07
CA ASN A 114 7.81 -0.35 3.75
C ASN A 114 9.10 -1.09 3.38
N LEU A 115 10.02 -1.24 4.35
CA LEU A 115 11.25 -2.01 4.16
C LEU A 115 10.98 -3.51 3.94
N ILE A 116 10.04 -4.08 4.70
CA ILE A 116 9.61 -5.48 4.53
C ILE A 116 9.04 -5.68 3.13
N TYR A 117 8.07 -4.84 2.73
CA TYR A 117 7.47 -4.85 1.41
C TYR A 117 8.51 -4.81 0.28
N MET A 118 9.44 -3.84 0.34
CA MET A 118 10.50 -3.70 -0.65
C MET A 118 11.37 -4.96 -0.75
N LYS A 119 11.72 -5.58 0.39
CA LYS A 119 12.52 -6.81 0.43
C LYS A 119 11.76 -7.98 -0.19
N GLU A 120 10.49 -8.18 0.16
CA GLU A 120 9.68 -9.27 -0.40
C GLU A 120 9.45 -9.07 -1.91
N LEU A 121 9.22 -7.84 -2.36
CA LEU A 121 9.04 -7.49 -3.77
C LEU A 121 10.27 -7.89 -4.61
N PHE A 122 11.48 -7.58 -4.13
CA PHE A 122 12.72 -7.93 -4.84
C PHE A 122 13.12 -9.40 -4.73
N LYS A 123 12.54 -10.18 -3.81
CA LYS A 123 12.72 -11.64 -3.81
C LYS A 123 11.99 -12.28 -4.98
N ILE A 124 10.83 -11.74 -5.36
CA ILE A 124 9.98 -12.30 -6.41
C ILE A 124 10.26 -11.71 -7.79
N LEU A 125 10.75 -10.47 -7.89
CA LEU A 125 11.03 -9.82 -9.18
C LEU A 125 12.47 -10.05 -9.65
N SER A 126 12.60 -10.43 -10.91
CA SER A 126 13.87 -10.41 -11.64
C SER A 126 14.02 -9.07 -12.37
N LEU A 127 14.79 -8.15 -11.78
CA LEU A 127 14.94 -6.80 -12.32
C LEU A 127 16.03 -6.70 -13.38
N LYS A 128 15.81 -5.80 -14.33
CA LYS A 128 16.82 -5.25 -15.25
C LYS A 128 16.81 -3.73 -15.10
N ASN A 129 17.96 -3.10 -15.30
CA ASN A 129 18.03 -1.65 -15.34
C ASN A 129 17.31 -1.15 -16.60
N ILE A 130 16.40 -0.19 -16.41
CA ILE A 130 15.62 0.44 -17.48
C ILE A 130 16.17 1.85 -17.69
N ASN A 131 16.68 2.11 -18.90
CA ASN A 131 17.20 3.41 -19.27
C ASN A 131 16.07 4.35 -19.73
N LYS A 132 15.18 4.70 -18.78
CA LYS A 132 14.07 5.63 -18.98
C LYS A 132 14.00 6.65 -17.85
N HIS A 133 13.45 7.81 -18.17
CA HIS A 133 13.05 8.82 -17.21
C HIS A 133 11.59 8.66 -16.81
N LEU A 134 11.38 8.36 -15.53
CA LEU A 134 10.07 8.15 -14.92
C LEU A 134 9.65 9.34 -14.06
N ILE A 135 8.41 9.80 -14.24
CA ILE A 135 7.72 10.69 -13.30
C ILE A 135 6.84 9.83 -12.38
N LEU A 136 7.01 9.96 -11.07
CA LEU A 136 6.10 9.39 -10.08
C LEU A 136 5.29 10.52 -9.43
N ASN A 137 3.99 10.53 -9.65
CA ASN A 137 3.06 11.40 -8.96
C ASN A 137 2.53 10.70 -7.70
N LEU A 138 2.98 11.16 -6.55
CA LEU A 138 2.72 10.57 -5.24
C LEU A 138 1.88 11.50 -4.34
N ASN A 139 1.26 12.55 -4.91
CA ASN A 139 0.62 13.65 -4.18
C ASN A 139 -0.30 13.23 -3.02
N PHE A 140 -0.99 12.10 -3.17
CA PHE A 140 -1.98 11.58 -2.22
C PHE A 140 -1.68 10.14 -1.81
N SER A 141 -0.55 9.57 -2.22
CA SER A 141 -0.28 8.15 -2.04
C SER A 141 0.73 7.94 -0.90
N PRO A 142 0.40 7.16 0.15
CA PRO A 142 1.35 6.78 1.20
C PRO A 142 2.56 6.02 0.64
N LEU A 143 2.46 5.54 -0.61
CA LEU A 143 3.57 4.96 -1.36
C LEU A 143 4.75 5.91 -1.54
N PHE A 144 4.64 7.21 -1.24
CA PHE A 144 5.80 8.13 -1.24
C PHE A 144 6.95 7.63 -0.34
N LYS A 145 6.65 6.87 0.71
CA LYS A 145 7.65 6.26 1.60
C LYS A 145 8.44 5.13 0.95
N VAL A 146 7.92 4.48 -0.09
CA VAL A 146 8.51 3.23 -0.63
C VAL A 146 8.73 3.23 -2.14
N ALA A 147 7.79 3.76 -2.93
CA ALA A 147 7.86 3.77 -4.38
C ALA A 147 9.13 4.45 -4.91
N PRO A 148 9.54 5.65 -4.46
CA PRO A 148 10.77 6.29 -4.96
C PRO A 148 12.00 5.39 -4.84
N TYR A 149 12.15 4.66 -3.73
CA TYR A 149 13.27 3.77 -3.49
C TYR A 149 13.24 2.54 -4.40
N ILE A 150 12.04 1.97 -4.60
CA ILE A 150 11.85 0.83 -5.49
C ILE A 150 12.17 1.23 -6.93
N PHE A 151 11.57 2.30 -7.43
CA PHE A 151 11.75 2.72 -8.82
C PHE A 151 13.17 3.22 -9.09
N ARG A 152 13.84 3.89 -8.15
CA ARG A 152 15.25 4.32 -8.34
C ARG A 152 16.23 3.15 -8.42
N LYS A 153 15.87 1.96 -7.91
CA LYS A 153 16.67 0.73 -8.10
C LYS A 153 16.51 0.12 -9.49
N VAL A 154 15.48 0.50 -10.24
CA VAL A 154 15.12 -0.10 -11.54
C VAL A 154 15.39 0.88 -12.68
N PHE A 155 15.15 2.17 -12.47
CA PHE A 155 15.20 3.20 -13.50
C PHE A 155 16.42 4.10 -13.35
N SER A 156 17.02 4.44 -14.50
CA SER A 156 18.14 5.38 -14.58
C SER A 156 17.83 6.76 -13.99
N LYS A 157 16.58 7.24 -14.15
CA LYS A 157 16.15 8.55 -13.69
C LYS A 157 14.70 8.51 -13.21
N VAL A 158 14.48 8.94 -11.97
CA VAL A 158 13.15 9.01 -11.35
C VAL A 158 12.95 10.39 -10.74
N THR A 159 11.99 11.13 -11.29
CA THR A 159 11.53 12.41 -10.72
C THR A 159 10.23 12.16 -9.98
N THR A 160 10.15 12.64 -8.75
CA THR A 160 9.00 12.43 -7.87
C THR A 160 8.30 13.75 -7.61
N LEU A 161 6.98 13.76 -7.71
CA LEU A 161 6.15 14.82 -7.17
C LEU A 161 5.66 14.41 -5.78
N ASN A 162 5.97 15.24 -4.78
CA ASN A 162 5.63 15.05 -3.37
C ASN A 162 6.27 13.80 -2.72
N ALA A 163 7.60 13.84 -2.56
CA ALA A 163 8.36 12.73 -1.98
C ALA A 163 8.52 12.79 -0.45
N THR A 164 8.06 13.86 0.20
CA THR A 164 8.40 14.13 1.61
C THR A 164 7.21 14.21 2.54
N ASN A 165 6.04 14.70 2.09
CA ASN A 165 4.79 14.77 2.87
C ASN A 165 3.59 14.61 1.93
N ILE A 166 2.45 14.13 2.44
CA ILE A 166 1.17 14.25 1.72
C ILE A 166 0.69 15.68 1.88
N ILE A 167 1.01 16.51 0.90
CA ILE A 167 0.37 17.80 0.71
C ILE A 167 -0.74 17.60 -0.31
N THR A 168 -1.99 17.78 0.10
CA THR A 168 -3.14 17.77 -0.80
C THR A 168 -3.03 19.00 -1.72
N ILE A 169 -2.37 18.81 -2.85
CA ILE A 169 -2.33 19.81 -3.91
C ILE A 169 -3.70 19.75 -4.62
N ASN A 170 -4.51 20.81 -4.50
CA ASN A 170 -5.80 20.99 -5.17
C ASN A 170 -5.64 21.22 -6.70
N TYR A 171 -4.84 20.39 -7.37
CA TYR A 171 -4.69 20.39 -8.82
C TYR A 171 -5.02 19.01 -9.36
N ASP A 172 -5.61 18.98 -10.55
CA ASP A 172 -5.88 17.73 -11.27
C ASP A 172 -4.56 16.94 -11.47
N PRO A 173 -4.44 15.74 -10.87
CA PRO A 173 -3.19 15.00 -10.91
C PRO A 173 -2.81 14.54 -12.31
N VAL A 174 -3.79 14.39 -13.22
CA VAL A 174 -3.52 14.05 -14.62
C VAL A 174 -2.82 15.22 -15.33
N THR A 175 -3.40 16.42 -15.24
CA THR A 175 -2.84 17.65 -15.84
C THR A 175 -1.44 17.93 -15.32
N LEU A 176 -1.23 17.79 -14.01
CA LEU A 176 0.07 18.02 -13.39
C LEU A 176 1.11 17.00 -13.87
N THR A 177 0.75 15.71 -13.92
CA THR A 177 1.63 14.65 -14.41
C THR A 177 2.02 14.88 -15.86
N LYS A 178 1.06 15.20 -16.75
CA LYS A 178 1.34 15.52 -18.16
C LYS A 178 2.26 16.73 -18.30
N SER A 179 2.05 17.76 -17.48
CA SER A 179 2.90 18.97 -17.47
C SER A 179 4.33 18.64 -17.06
N MET A 180 4.51 17.80 -16.02
CA MET A 180 5.82 17.32 -15.61
C MET A 180 6.50 16.47 -16.68
N ILE A 181 5.77 15.55 -17.32
CA ILE A 181 6.32 14.73 -18.39
C ILE A 181 6.88 15.62 -19.51
N LYS A 182 6.14 16.66 -19.91
CA LYS A 182 6.59 17.64 -20.91
C LYS A 182 7.78 18.46 -20.43
N ALA A 183 7.71 19.02 -19.22
CA ALA A 183 8.75 19.89 -18.67
C ALA A 183 10.09 19.17 -18.50
N TYR A 184 10.04 17.90 -18.12
CA TYR A 184 11.23 17.08 -17.84
C TYR A 184 11.64 16.16 -19.00
N ASN A 185 10.94 16.25 -20.14
CA ASN A 185 11.08 15.33 -21.27
C ASN A 185 11.13 13.86 -20.81
N ALA A 186 10.19 13.48 -19.94
CA ALA A 186 10.15 12.14 -19.37
C ALA A 186 9.50 11.15 -20.33
N ASP A 187 9.87 9.88 -20.22
CA ASP A 187 9.31 8.82 -21.06
C ASP A 187 7.93 8.40 -20.56
N ILE A 188 7.79 8.33 -19.24
CA ILE A 188 6.65 7.70 -18.55
C ILE A 188 6.26 8.53 -17.33
N GLY A 189 4.96 8.64 -17.07
CA GLY A 189 4.44 9.12 -15.80
C GLY A 189 3.47 8.14 -15.17
N ILE A 190 3.51 8.01 -13.84
CA ILE A 190 2.64 7.11 -13.08
C ILE A 190 1.97 7.91 -11.98
N ILE A 191 0.66 7.72 -11.83
CA ILE A 191 -0.14 8.25 -10.73
C ILE A 191 -0.60 7.07 -9.90
N PHE A 192 -0.40 7.13 -8.58
CA PHE A 192 -0.91 6.13 -7.63
C PHE A 192 -2.04 6.72 -6.80
N ASP A 193 -3.08 5.92 -6.52
CA ASP A 193 -4.10 6.34 -5.56
C ASP A 193 -3.64 6.36 -4.10
N LYS A 194 -4.52 6.86 -3.23
CA LYS A 194 -4.30 6.96 -1.79
C LYS A 194 -4.27 5.61 -1.07
N TYR A 195 -4.74 4.55 -1.71
CA TYR A 195 -4.78 3.20 -1.14
C TYR A 195 -3.56 2.36 -1.56
N GLY A 196 -2.89 2.73 -2.65
CA GLY A 196 -1.88 1.94 -3.34
C GLY A 196 -2.47 0.86 -4.26
N PHE A 197 -3.75 0.96 -4.61
CA PHE A 197 -4.49 -0.04 -5.38
C PHE A 197 -4.52 0.28 -6.86
N SER A 198 -4.94 1.48 -7.21
CA SER A 198 -5.08 1.89 -8.59
C SER A 198 -3.91 2.72 -9.08
N LEU A 199 -3.71 2.65 -10.39
CA LEU A 199 -2.76 3.50 -11.07
C LEU A 199 -3.26 4.02 -12.42
N LYS A 200 -2.62 5.09 -12.86
CA LYS A 200 -2.66 5.56 -14.26
C LYS A 200 -1.24 5.62 -14.78
N ILE A 201 -1.03 5.09 -15.98
CA ILE A 201 0.25 5.18 -16.69
C ILE A 201 0.07 6.11 -17.88
N PHE A 202 1.03 7.01 -18.05
CA PHE A 202 1.15 7.87 -19.21
C PHE A 202 2.45 7.55 -19.92
N LYS A 203 2.37 7.32 -21.24
CA LYS A 203 3.54 7.26 -22.11
C LYS A 203 3.59 8.57 -22.88
N ARG A 204 4.57 9.42 -22.54
CA ARG A 204 4.55 10.84 -22.91
C ARG A 204 3.23 11.50 -22.46
N ASP A 205 2.41 11.98 -23.37
CA ASP A 205 1.15 12.69 -23.10
C ASP A 205 -0.10 11.80 -23.18
N LYS A 206 0.06 10.53 -23.57
CA LYS A 206 -1.05 9.58 -23.77
C LYS A 206 -1.22 8.65 -22.57
N GLU A 207 -2.45 8.56 -22.07
CA GLU A 207 -2.83 7.56 -21.07
C GLU A 207 -2.82 6.17 -21.71
N VAL A 208 -2.18 5.22 -21.05
CA VAL A 208 -2.11 3.82 -21.47
C VAL A 208 -3.40 3.13 -21.07
N THR A 209 -3.97 2.33 -21.97
CA THR A 209 -5.25 1.65 -21.71
C THR A 209 -5.07 0.44 -20.79
N PRO A 210 -6.13 0.00 -20.08
CA PRO A 210 -6.09 -1.22 -19.27
C PRO A 210 -5.65 -2.45 -20.10
N GLU A 211 -6.07 -2.54 -21.36
CA GLU A 211 -5.71 -3.61 -22.29
C GLU A 211 -4.20 -3.62 -22.57
N GLU A 212 -3.62 -2.45 -22.89
CA GLU A 212 -2.18 -2.31 -23.12
C GLU A 212 -1.36 -2.65 -21.86
N ILE A 213 -1.85 -2.26 -20.68
CA ILE A 213 -1.23 -2.60 -19.39
C ILE A 213 -1.23 -4.12 -19.22
N TRP A 214 -2.38 -4.76 -19.40
CA TRP A 214 -2.52 -6.20 -19.21
C TRP A 214 -1.70 -7.03 -20.20
N ASP A 215 -1.65 -6.62 -21.48
CA ASP A 215 -0.87 -7.31 -22.50
C ASP A 215 0.62 -7.33 -22.15
N LYS A 216 1.16 -6.20 -21.66
CA LYS A 216 2.55 -6.10 -21.21
C LYS A 216 2.82 -6.95 -19.97
N ILE A 217 1.91 -6.94 -19.00
CA ILE A 217 2.02 -7.79 -17.81
C ILE A 217 2.00 -9.26 -18.20
N ASN A 218 1.06 -9.69 -19.05
CA ASN A 218 0.99 -11.07 -19.54
C ASN A 218 2.29 -11.52 -20.21
N LYS A 219 2.91 -10.63 -20.99
CA LYS A 219 4.22 -10.89 -21.57
C LYS A 219 5.28 -11.09 -20.48
N SER A 220 5.35 -10.19 -19.50
CA SER A 220 6.28 -10.31 -18.36
C SER A 220 6.11 -11.61 -17.58
N LEU A 221 4.87 -12.05 -17.38
CA LEU A 221 4.58 -13.32 -16.71
C LEU A 221 5.05 -14.52 -17.54
N LYS A 222 4.82 -14.52 -18.86
CA LYS A 222 5.30 -15.59 -19.77
C LYS A 222 6.82 -15.65 -19.85
N GLU A 223 7.50 -14.53 -19.68
CA GLU A 223 8.97 -14.44 -19.67
C GLU A 223 9.58 -14.77 -18.30
N ASN A 224 8.81 -15.27 -17.33
CA ASN A 224 9.25 -15.66 -15.99
C ASN A 224 9.94 -14.51 -15.21
N VAL A 225 9.48 -13.27 -15.42
CA VAL A 225 9.96 -12.09 -14.68
C VAL A 225 9.68 -12.22 -13.18
N LEU A 226 8.61 -12.92 -12.81
CA LEU A 226 8.28 -13.25 -11.43
C LEU A 226 8.66 -14.70 -11.08
N LYS A 227 9.46 -14.85 -10.03
CA LYS A 227 9.89 -16.15 -9.50
C LYS A 227 8.75 -16.82 -8.74
N GLY A 228 8.56 -18.12 -8.97
CA GLY A 228 7.59 -18.93 -8.23
C GLY A 228 6.13 -18.57 -8.51
N VAL A 229 5.84 -17.98 -9.67
CA VAL A 229 4.48 -17.64 -10.09
C VAL A 229 3.76 -18.83 -10.68
N GLN A 230 2.53 -19.03 -10.20
CA GLN A 230 1.49 -19.77 -10.90
C GLN A 230 0.46 -18.73 -11.37
N PHE A 231 0.10 -18.75 -12.66
CA PHE A 231 -0.79 -17.75 -13.26
C PHE A 231 -2.15 -17.64 -12.55
N GLU A 232 -2.64 -18.73 -11.96
CA GLU A 232 -3.90 -18.79 -11.19
C GLU A 232 -3.92 -17.87 -9.97
N CYS A 233 -2.75 -17.45 -9.48
CA CYS A 233 -2.64 -16.55 -8.34
C CYS A 233 -2.78 -15.07 -8.73
N ILE A 234 -2.89 -14.75 -10.03
CA ILE A 234 -2.89 -13.38 -10.55
C ILE A 234 -4.23 -13.05 -11.20
N SER A 235 -4.84 -11.96 -10.75
CA SER A 235 -6.03 -11.38 -11.38
C SER A 235 -5.80 -9.91 -11.69
N PHE A 236 -6.16 -9.46 -12.88
CA PHE A 236 -6.10 -8.04 -13.28
C PHE A 236 -7.46 -7.36 -13.12
N ASP A 237 -7.49 -6.27 -12.38
CA ASP A 237 -8.65 -5.40 -12.25
C ASP A 237 -8.53 -4.23 -13.24
N LYS A 238 -9.34 -4.28 -14.30
CA LYS A 238 -9.37 -3.24 -15.34
C LYS A 238 -9.80 -1.86 -14.83
N LYS A 239 -10.59 -1.78 -13.75
CA LYS A 239 -11.04 -0.50 -13.21
C LYS A 239 -9.93 0.18 -12.42
N LEU A 240 -9.10 -0.62 -11.74
CA LEU A 240 -7.97 -0.12 -10.95
C LEU A 240 -6.67 -0.08 -11.77
N ASN A 241 -6.66 -0.66 -12.98
CA ASN A 241 -5.46 -0.88 -13.78
C ASN A 241 -4.36 -1.61 -13.00
N SER A 242 -4.72 -2.57 -12.17
CA SER A 242 -3.82 -3.16 -11.18
C SER A 242 -4.01 -4.67 -11.06
N ILE A 243 -2.94 -5.37 -10.69
CA ILE A 243 -2.99 -6.80 -10.41
C ILE A 243 -3.13 -7.08 -8.92
N LYS A 244 -3.91 -8.09 -8.60
CA LYS A 244 -3.87 -8.78 -7.33
C LYS A 244 -3.09 -10.08 -7.52
N TYR A 245 -1.96 -10.21 -6.83
CA TYR A 245 -1.13 -11.42 -6.81
C TYR A 245 -1.14 -12.03 -5.42
N THR A 246 -2.00 -13.01 -5.19
CA THR A 246 -2.34 -13.50 -3.84
C THR A 246 -1.20 -14.13 -3.05
N ARG A 247 -0.09 -14.51 -3.71
CA ARG A 247 1.12 -14.97 -3.00
C ARG A 247 1.99 -13.83 -2.46
N PHE A 248 1.79 -12.62 -2.98
CA PHE A 248 2.53 -11.42 -2.60
C PHE A 248 1.67 -10.45 -1.79
N SER A 249 0.50 -10.10 -2.31
CA SER A 249 -0.49 -9.22 -1.67
C SER A 249 -1.90 -9.74 -1.93
N TYR A 250 -2.76 -9.70 -0.91
CA TYR A 250 -4.16 -10.08 -1.05
C TYR A 250 -5.05 -8.91 -1.50
N THR A 251 -4.43 -7.76 -1.76
CA THR A 251 -5.04 -6.57 -2.36
C THR A 251 -4.44 -6.29 -3.74
N ASN A 252 -4.99 -5.31 -4.45
CA ASN A 252 -4.40 -4.85 -5.71
C ASN A 252 -3.09 -4.12 -5.43
N ASP A 253 -2.05 -4.41 -6.20
CA ASP A 253 -0.71 -3.85 -5.99
C ASP A 253 -0.26 -3.01 -7.19
N ALA A 254 -0.36 -1.70 -7.02
CA ALA A 254 -0.04 -0.77 -8.09
C ALA A 254 1.46 -0.70 -8.43
N ILE A 255 2.36 -0.91 -7.47
CA ILE A 255 3.81 -0.87 -7.71
C ILE A 255 4.23 -2.10 -8.51
N LEU A 256 3.83 -3.30 -8.09
CA LEU A 256 4.12 -4.53 -8.79
C LEU A 256 3.56 -4.48 -10.21
N THR A 257 2.32 -4.01 -10.37
CA THR A 257 1.71 -3.81 -11.69
C THR A 257 2.57 -2.90 -12.58
N SER A 258 2.97 -1.75 -12.03
CA SER A 258 3.82 -0.78 -12.74
C SER A 258 5.15 -1.41 -13.15
N LEU A 259 5.83 -2.11 -12.24
CA LEU A 259 7.11 -2.75 -12.55
C LEU A 259 6.97 -3.79 -13.66
N LEU A 260 5.94 -4.64 -13.59
CA LEU A 260 5.68 -5.64 -14.62
C LEU A 260 5.34 -5.03 -15.97
N TYR A 261 4.59 -3.93 -16.00
CA TYR A 261 4.32 -3.19 -17.23
C TYR A 261 5.62 -2.67 -17.86
N LEU A 262 6.51 -2.12 -17.03
CA LEU A 262 7.67 -1.36 -17.50
C LEU A 262 8.87 -2.21 -17.89
N ILE A 263 8.97 -3.47 -17.45
CA ILE A 263 10.11 -4.34 -17.75
C ILE A 263 10.28 -4.61 -19.26
N HIS A 264 9.22 -4.41 -20.06
CA HIS A 264 9.23 -4.55 -21.52
C HIS A 264 9.00 -3.22 -22.26
N GLU A 265 9.18 -2.11 -21.57
CA GLU A 265 9.09 -0.77 -22.15
C GLU A 265 10.49 -0.23 -22.45
#